data_AF-A0A8T5NZY7-F1
#
_entry.id   AF-A0A8T5NZY7-F1
#
_cell.length_a   1.000
_cell.length_b   1.000
_cell.length_c   1.000
_cell.angle_alpha   90.00
_cell.angle_beta   90.00
_cell.angle_gamma   90.00
#
_symmetry.space_group_name_H-M   'P 1'
#
loop_
_entity.id
_entity.type
_entity.pdbx_description
1 polymer ?
#
loop_
_entity_poly.entity_id
_entity_poly.type
_entity_poly.pdbx_seq_one_letter_code
_entity_poly.pdbx_strand_id
1 'polypeptide(L)'
;MTKAEILSEIKVAEEEAKASVARAIEAKNKKISDAQAQSRDIIRNAEVEAQKFADSQVSKAKALIKEDREKIIQKGKTEADAIKAKAKNNVATATQFILTEFERAADA
;
A
#
# COMPACT_ATOMS: atom_id res chain seq x y z
N MET A 1 76.96 6.23 -12.23
CA MET A 1 75.87 7.01 -12.83
C MET A 1 76.35 8.41 -13.11
N THR A 2 76.13 8.87 -14.32
CA THR A 2 76.37 10.24 -14.74
C THR A 2 75.23 11.13 -14.25
N LYS A 3 75.52 12.43 -14.09
CA LYS A 3 74.53 13.42 -13.65
C LYS A 3 73.28 13.46 -14.56
N ALA A 4 73.43 13.11 -15.84
CA ALA A 4 72.34 13.07 -16.82
C ALA A 4 71.39 11.89 -16.60
N GLU A 5 71.90 10.71 -16.24
CA GLU A 5 71.08 9.52 -15.95
C GLU A 5 70.19 9.74 -14.73
N ILE A 6 70.74 10.34 -13.66
CA ILE A 6 69.99 10.67 -12.43
C ILE A 6 68.85 11.66 -12.72
N LEU A 7 69.11 12.70 -13.54
CA LEU A 7 68.07 13.65 -13.93
C LEU A 7 66.97 13.01 -14.78
N SER A 8 67.32 12.05 -15.63
CA SER A 8 66.34 11.29 -16.41
C SER A 8 65.46 10.41 -15.52
N GLU A 9 66.04 9.71 -14.55
CA GLU A 9 65.30 8.90 -13.58
C GLU A 9 64.36 9.74 -12.71
N ILE A 10 64.81 10.91 -12.23
CA ILE A 10 63.96 11.84 -11.48
C ILE A 10 62.76 12.28 -12.32
N LYS A 11 62.98 12.60 -13.60
CA LYS A 11 61.90 13.04 -14.48
C LYS A 11 60.88 11.93 -14.75
N VAL A 12 61.33 10.69 -14.91
CA VAL A 12 60.43 9.53 -15.02
C VAL A 12 59.63 9.35 -13.74
N ALA A 13 60.28 9.40 -12.58
CA ALA A 13 59.61 9.27 -11.28
C ALA A 13 58.59 10.40 -11.04
N GLU A 14 58.87 11.63 -11.45
CA GLU A 14 57.91 12.75 -11.36
C GLU A 14 56.67 12.52 -12.23
N GLU A 15 56.84 12.05 -13.47
CA GLU A 15 55.71 11.76 -14.36
C GLU A 15 54.90 10.56 -13.86
N GLU A 16 55.55 9.52 -13.34
CA GLU A 16 54.86 8.39 -12.70
C GLU A 16 54.07 8.82 -11.47
N ALA A 17 54.64 9.71 -10.64
CA ALA A 17 53.94 10.26 -9.47
C ALA A 17 52.70 11.07 -9.89
N LYS A 18 52.82 11.94 -10.91
CA LYS A 18 51.68 12.70 -11.46
C LYS A 18 50.61 11.76 -12.01
N ALA A 19 50.99 10.73 -12.77
CA ALA A 19 50.07 9.74 -13.31
C ALA A 19 49.39 8.90 -12.21
N SER A 20 50.10 8.61 -11.11
CA SER A 20 49.53 7.94 -9.93
C SER A 20 48.47 8.80 -9.26
N VAL A 21 48.75 10.09 -9.05
CA VAL A 21 47.79 11.05 -8.46
C VAL A 21 46.55 11.21 -9.35
N ALA A 22 46.73 11.34 -10.68
CA ALA A 22 45.62 11.46 -11.62
C ALA A 22 44.69 10.23 -11.55
N ARG A 23 45.26 9.01 -11.57
CA ARG A 23 44.49 7.76 -11.43
C ARG A 23 43.77 7.67 -10.09
N ALA A 24 44.40 8.11 -9.00
CA ALA A 24 43.78 8.11 -7.68
C ALA A 24 42.57 9.07 -7.61
N ILE A 25 42.67 10.25 -8.24
CA ILE A 25 41.57 11.22 -8.33
C ILE A 25 40.42 10.64 -9.16
N GLU A 26 40.71 10.04 -10.31
CA GLU A 26 39.70 9.42 -11.16
C GLU A 26 38.98 8.27 -10.42
N ALA A 27 39.73 7.39 -9.77
CA ALA A 27 39.18 6.29 -8.98
C ALA A 27 38.30 6.79 -7.82
N LYS A 28 38.71 7.87 -7.14
CA LYS A 28 37.91 8.53 -6.10
C LYS A 28 36.59 9.04 -6.67
N ASN A 29 36.65 9.79 -7.77
CA ASN A 29 35.46 10.36 -8.41
C ASN A 29 34.49 9.28 -8.89
N LYS A 30 35.02 8.20 -9.48
CA LYS A 30 34.23 7.04 -9.88
C LYS A 30 33.52 6.41 -8.68
N LYS A 31 34.23 6.14 -7.59
CA LYS A 31 33.61 5.59 -6.36
C LYS A 31 32.49 6.48 -5.82
N ILE A 32 32.68 7.81 -5.83
CA ILE A 32 31.64 8.75 -5.38
C ILE A 32 30.43 8.71 -6.31
N SER A 33 30.65 8.72 -7.63
CA SER A 33 29.58 8.64 -8.62
C SER A 33 28.78 7.34 -8.49
N ASP A 34 29.47 6.21 -8.36
CA ASP A 34 28.86 4.89 -8.19
C ASP A 34 28.04 4.82 -6.90
N ALA A 35 28.56 5.33 -5.78
CA ALA A 35 27.83 5.40 -4.51
C ALA A 35 26.59 6.29 -4.58
N GLN A 36 26.67 7.42 -5.30
CA GLN A 36 25.52 8.29 -5.52
C GLN A 36 24.46 7.63 -6.41
N ALA A 37 24.86 6.91 -7.46
CA ALA A 37 23.95 6.16 -8.29
C ALA A 37 23.21 5.08 -7.48
N GLN A 38 23.96 4.28 -6.73
CA GLN A 38 23.37 3.26 -5.85
C GLN A 38 22.42 3.85 -4.82
N SER A 39 22.76 5.00 -4.23
CA SER A 39 21.89 5.68 -3.27
C SER A 39 20.57 6.13 -3.90
N ARG A 40 20.62 6.66 -5.13
CA ARG A 40 19.41 7.02 -5.88
C ARG A 40 18.55 5.79 -6.21
N ASP A 41 19.18 4.68 -6.57
CA ASP A 41 18.47 3.44 -6.85
C ASP A 41 17.79 2.86 -5.61
N ILE A 42 18.45 2.92 -4.45
CA ILE A 42 17.86 2.51 -3.16
C ILE A 42 16.62 3.35 -2.85
N ILE A 43 16.71 4.67 -2.98
CA ILE A 43 15.57 5.58 -2.72
C ILE A 43 14.42 5.27 -3.68
N ARG A 44 14.71 5.15 -4.98
CA ARG A 44 13.69 4.86 -6.00
C ARG A 44 13.02 3.51 -5.74
N ASN A 45 13.78 2.48 -5.38
CA ASN A 45 13.23 1.18 -5.06
C ASN A 45 12.36 1.23 -3.81
N ALA A 46 12.79 1.93 -2.76
CA ALA A 46 12.01 2.13 -1.55
C ALA A 46 10.69 2.87 -1.84
N GLU A 47 10.69 3.89 -2.69
CA GLU A 47 9.47 4.59 -3.12
C GLU A 47 8.50 3.66 -3.87
N VAL A 48 9.01 2.85 -4.80
CA VAL A 48 8.21 1.87 -5.54
C VAL A 48 7.61 0.82 -4.61
N GLU A 49 8.38 0.32 -3.64
CA GLU A 49 7.89 -0.64 -2.64
C GLU A 49 6.86 -0.02 -1.71
N ALA A 50 7.07 1.21 -1.25
CA ALA A 50 6.12 1.93 -0.43
C ALA A 50 4.80 2.15 -1.17
N GLN A 51 4.84 2.53 -2.45
CA GLN A 51 3.64 2.69 -3.27
C GLN A 51 2.90 1.36 -3.45
N LYS A 52 3.61 0.28 -3.78
CA LYS A 52 3.01 -1.07 -3.90
C LYS A 52 2.38 -1.51 -2.59
N PHE A 53 3.02 -1.22 -1.46
CA PHE A 53 2.48 -1.55 -0.14
C PHE A 53 1.20 -0.76 0.13
N ALA A 54 1.19 0.56 -0.11
CA ALA A 54 0.01 1.40 0.05
C ALA A 54 -1.16 0.90 -0.81
N ASP A 55 -0.92 0.62 -2.09
CA ASP A 55 -1.94 0.10 -3.02
C ASP A 55 -2.49 -1.26 -2.55
N SER A 56 -1.62 -2.13 -2.05
CA SER A 56 -2.02 -3.43 -1.46
C SER A 56 -2.91 -3.25 -0.24
N GLN A 57 -2.58 -2.31 0.67
CA GLN A 57 -3.39 -2.03 1.85
C GLN A 57 -4.77 -1.47 1.47
N VAL A 58 -4.83 -0.54 0.52
CA VAL A 58 -6.10 0.02 0.02
C VAL A 58 -6.95 -1.07 -0.62
N SER A 59 -6.35 -1.95 -1.42
CA SER A 59 -7.06 -3.08 -2.04
C SER A 59 -7.63 -4.05 -1.00
N LYS A 60 -6.84 -4.41 0.02
CA LYS A 60 -7.28 -5.24 1.14
C LYS A 60 -8.43 -4.60 1.91
N ALA A 61 -8.31 -3.31 2.24
CA ALA A 61 -9.38 -2.58 2.93
C ALA A 61 -10.68 -2.56 2.11
N LYS A 62 -10.60 -2.33 0.78
CA LYS A 62 -11.76 -2.40 -0.11
C LYS A 62 -12.41 -3.78 -0.13
N ALA A 63 -11.61 -4.85 -0.13
CA ALA A 63 -12.11 -6.22 -0.09
C ALA A 63 -12.87 -6.50 1.22
N LEU A 64 -12.31 -6.11 2.36
CA LEU A 64 -12.95 -6.24 3.67
C LEU A 64 -14.26 -5.45 3.75
N ILE A 65 -14.27 -4.18 3.29
CA ILE A 65 -15.49 -3.36 3.25
C ILE A 65 -16.57 -4.02 2.39
N LYS A 66 -16.19 -4.62 1.25
CA LYS A 66 -17.13 -5.33 0.38
C LYS A 66 -17.71 -6.56 1.07
N GLU A 67 -16.88 -7.33 1.76
CA GLU A 67 -17.31 -8.50 2.52
C GLU A 67 -18.27 -8.12 3.65
N ASP A 68 -17.92 -7.10 4.44
CA ASP A 68 -18.76 -6.62 5.54
C ASP A 68 -20.08 -6.03 5.04
N ARG A 69 -20.05 -5.31 3.92
CA ARG A 69 -21.27 -4.83 3.26
C ARG A 69 -22.19 -5.99 2.89
N GLU A 70 -21.65 -7.06 2.31
CA GLU A 70 -22.46 -8.23 1.95
C GLU A 70 -23.05 -8.90 3.20
N LYS A 71 -22.27 -9.04 4.28
CA LYS A 71 -22.76 -9.56 5.56
C LYS A 71 -23.92 -8.72 6.11
N ILE A 72 -23.81 -7.39 6.08
CA ILE A 72 -24.87 -6.48 6.53
C ILE A 72 -26.13 -6.67 5.68
N ILE A 73 -26.00 -6.74 4.35
CA ILE A 73 -27.13 -6.95 3.44
C ILE A 73 -27.81 -8.28 3.72
N GLN A 74 -27.06 -9.37 3.87
CA GLN A 74 -27.62 -10.70 4.13
C GLN A 74 -28.30 -10.78 5.49
N LYS A 75 -27.72 -10.16 6.51
CA LYS A 75 -28.35 -10.02 7.83
C LYS A 75 -29.67 -9.25 7.71
N GLY A 76 -29.68 -8.10 7.04
CA GLY A 76 -30.90 -7.30 6.83
C GLY A 76 -32.00 -8.05 6.07
N LYS A 77 -31.64 -8.85 5.05
CA LYS A 77 -32.59 -9.72 4.34
C LYS A 77 -33.21 -10.76 5.29
N THR A 78 -32.37 -11.42 6.08
CA THR A 78 -32.81 -12.44 7.05
C THR A 78 -33.76 -11.85 8.10
N GLU A 79 -33.42 -10.67 8.63
CA GLU A 79 -34.27 -9.93 9.58
C GLU A 79 -35.60 -9.51 8.95
N ALA A 80 -35.57 -9.00 7.71
CA ALA A 80 -36.78 -8.61 6.98
C ALA A 80 -37.70 -9.82 6.72
N ASP A 81 -37.14 -10.96 6.33
CA ASP A 81 -37.90 -12.20 6.11
C ASP A 81 -38.52 -12.71 7.42
N ALA A 82 -37.78 -12.64 8.54
CA ALA A 82 -38.31 -12.98 9.86
C ALA A 82 -39.47 -12.06 10.29
N ILE A 83 -39.34 -10.74 10.06
CA ILE A 83 -40.42 -9.77 10.33
C ILE A 83 -41.63 -10.08 9.45
N LYS A 84 -41.42 -10.33 8.15
CA LYS A 84 -42.50 -10.67 7.20
C LYS A 84 -43.24 -11.94 7.61
N ALA A 85 -42.52 -12.97 8.03
CA ALA A 85 -43.12 -14.21 8.52
C ALA A 85 -43.95 -13.97 9.79
N LYS A 86 -43.40 -13.23 10.76
CA LYS A 86 -44.11 -12.85 11.99
C LYS A 86 -45.37 -12.03 11.71
N ALA A 87 -45.27 -11.05 10.82
CA ALA A 87 -46.40 -10.22 10.41
C ALA A 87 -47.49 -11.08 9.77
N LYS A 88 -47.14 -11.95 8.81
CA LYS A 88 -48.09 -12.85 8.13
C LYS A 88 -48.87 -13.72 9.12
N ASN A 89 -48.22 -14.24 10.16
CA ASN A 89 -48.87 -15.04 11.19
C ASN A 89 -49.85 -14.24 12.05
N ASN A 90 -49.59 -12.94 12.25
CA ASN A 90 -50.43 -12.07 13.09
C ASN A 90 -51.58 -11.40 12.33
N VAL A 91 -51.57 -11.39 11.00
CA VAL A 91 -52.63 -10.72 10.18
C VAL A 91 -54.02 -11.27 10.50
N ALA A 92 -54.17 -12.59 10.60
CA ALA A 92 -55.47 -13.21 10.87
C ALA A 92 -56.01 -12.79 12.25
N THR A 93 -55.16 -12.86 13.28
CA THR A 93 -55.52 -12.46 14.65
C THR A 93 -55.85 -10.97 14.75
N ALA A 94 -55.07 -10.11 14.08
CA ALA A 94 -55.33 -8.67 14.06
C ALA A 94 -56.64 -8.35 13.35
N THR A 95 -56.94 -9.01 12.23
CA THR A 95 -58.20 -8.84 11.50
C THR A 95 -59.39 -9.26 12.35
N GLN A 96 -59.28 -10.42 13.04
CA GLN A 96 -60.33 -10.90 13.94
C GLN A 96 -60.55 -9.94 15.11
N PHE A 97 -59.48 -9.42 15.71
CA PHE A 97 -59.57 -8.45 16.80
C PHE A 97 -60.30 -7.17 16.36
N ILE A 98 -59.92 -6.60 15.21
CA ILE A 98 -60.57 -5.39 14.68
C ILE A 98 -62.06 -5.65 14.40
N LEU A 99 -62.41 -6.79 13.82
CA LEU A 99 -63.80 -7.15 13.54
C LEU A 99 -64.62 -7.22 14.84
N THR A 100 -64.09 -7.92 15.86
CA THR A 100 -64.77 -8.06 17.15
C THR A 100 -64.92 -6.73 17.89
N GLU A 101 -63.94 -5.84 17.84
CA GLU A 101 -64.07 -4.49 18.41
C GLU A 101 -65.06 -3.62 17.64
N PHE A 102 -65.12 -3.77 16.30
CA PHE A 102 -66.11 -3.08 15.48
C PHE A 102 -67.54 -3.53 15.81
N GLU A 103 -67.78 -4.84 15.88
CA GLU A 103 -69.08 -5.40 16.26
C GLU A 103 -69.50 -4.90 17.66
N ARG A 104 -68.60 -4.93 18.64
CA ARG A 104 -68.87 -4.41 19.99
C ARG A 104 -69.24 -2.93 20.00
N ALA A 105 -68.58 -2.11 19.18
CA ALA A 105 -68.85 -0.68 19.09
C ALA A 105 -70.14 -0.36 18.32
N ALA A 106 -70.55 -1.22 17.38
CA ALA A 106 -71.81 -1.09 16.66
C ALA A 106 -73.02 -1.54 17.48
N ASP A 107 -72.83 -2.49 18.40
CA ASP A 107 -73.84 -3.00 19.32
C ASP A 107 -73.97 -2.20 20.65
N ALA A 108 -73.14 -1.16 20.84
CA ALA A 108 -73.13 -0.27 22.01
C ALA A 108 -73.88 1.04 21.76
#